data_AF-A0A4U7E1Z1-F1
#
_entry.id   AF-A0A4U7E1Z1-F1
#
_cell.length_a   1.000
_cell.length_b   1.000
_cell.length_c   1.000
_cell.angle_alpha   90.00
_cell.angle_beta   90.00
_cell.angle_gamma   90.00
#
_symmetry.space_group_name_H-M   'P 1'
#
loop_
_entity.id
_entity.type
_entity.pdbx_description
1 polymer ?
#
loop_
_entity_poly.entity_id
_entity_poly.type
_entity_poly.pdbx_seq_one_letter_code
_entity_poly.pdbx_strand_id
1 'polypeptide(L)'
;MSIDPPDSVPEHWHDEFADRYLEIRKERLEQYHEEEQRDRIERSLKKEQEHRKLLNMCIFPFSSSPSPSDFRFLRADPLEEKGLPNFDFLLWDFEGQAIFGEAKANIAQGPVSLLNEVREQRQVVEDNMEYIVEKYLGEEPRHVEYVLATFAGDADQITRKAISESRDVVTWAIHQMEKSISVNTVLPSENDIPDGESLDDVNLRIKHSKRELNSTLSRAKSTEGSFNLFPESDPVTKLRTIITARYSEGGHCFVNVQEISDIVDSDLFYLEESKREEIVDEIVEQGLEIGFLREYDETDADYKIVSRYTHSDGLEDTLRRKWIDSQIDQDIEEIEKECERLAAKEVNRQTQLWDYLDSETMV
;
A
#
# COMPACT_ATOMS: atom_id res chain seq x y z
N MET A 1 -17.60 28.18 -19.71
CA MET A 1 -16.49 28.60 -18.83
C MET A 1 -15.63 29.55 -19.64
N SER A 2 -15.26 30.69 -19.07
CA SER A 2 -14.21 31.56 -19.63
C SER A 2 -12.90 31.09 -18.98
N ILE A 3 -11.90 30.70 -19.78
CA ILE A 3 -10.56 30.41 -19.28
C ILE A 3 -9.72 31.67 -19.45
N ASP A 4 -8.98 32.05 -18.41
CA ASP A 4 -8.05 33.17 -18.50
C ASP A 4 -6.77 32.71 -19.23
N PRO A 5 -6.35 33.39 -20.31
CA PRO A 5 -5.14 33.01 -21.02
C PRO A 5 -3.89 33.21 -20.15
N PRO A 6 -2.90 32.32 -20.21
CA PRO A 6 -1.67 32.48 -19.44
C PRO A 6 -0.87 33.67 -19.95
N ASP A 7 -0.06 34.30 -19.08
CA ASP A 7 0.77 35.48 -19.38
C ASP A 7 1.69 35.32 -20.61
N SER A 8 1.98 34.07 -20.98
CA SER A 8 2.77 33.72 -22.16
C SER A 8 2.04 33.93 -23.50
N VAL A 9 0.73 34.19 -23.50
CA VAL A 9 -0.09 34.44 -24.69
C VAL A 9 -0.38 35.94 -24.80
N PRO A 10 0.05 36.62 -25.89
CA PRO A 10 -0.24 38.04 -26.09
C PRO A 10 -1.74 38.34 -26.14
N GLU A 11 -2.17 39.50 -25.63
CA GLU A 11 -3.59 39.90 -25.53
C GLU A 11 -4.39 39.74 -26.83
N HIS A 12 -3.76 39.98 -27.98
CA HIS A 12 -4.43 39.88 -29.29
C HIS A 12 -4.70 38.43 -29.74
N TRP A 13 -4.14 37.42 -29.07
CA TRP A 13 -4.39 36.00 -29.32
C TRP A 13 -5.25 35.33 -28.25
N HIS A 14 -5.81 36.09 -27.30
CA HIS A 14 -6.60 35.55 -26.18
C HIS A 14 -7.84 34.77 -26.64
N ASP A 15 -8.56 35.28 -27.64
CA ASP A 15 -9.74 34.59 -28.21
C ASP A 15 -9.33 33.27 -28.90
N GLU A 16 -8.24 33.29 -29.67
CA GLU A 16 -7.75 32.09 -30.36
C GLU A 16 -7.20 31.03 -29.41
N PHE A 17 -6.58 31.46 -28.31
CA PHE A 17 -6.21 30.57 -27.22
C PHE A 17 -7.43 29.93 -26.59
N ALA A 18 -8.48 30.70 -26.27
CA ALA A 18 -9.69 30.17 -25.66
C ALA A 18 -10.37 29.14 -26.58
N ASP A 19 -10.47 29.43 -27.88
CA ASP A 19 -11.02 28.50 -28.87
C ASP A 19 -10.19 27.22 -28.97
N ARG A 20 -8.86 27.33 -29.04
CA ARG A 20 -7.98 26.15 -29.09
C ARG A 20 -7.98 25.33 -27.81
N TYR A 21 -8.02 25.98 -26.66
CA TYR A 21 -8.17 25.30 -25.38
C TYR A 21 -9.45 24.48 -25.34
N LEU A 22 -10.60 25.07 -25.74
CA LEU A 22 -11.88 24.37 -25.73
C LEU A 22 -11.90 23.17 -26.69
N GLU A 23 -11.28 23.29 -27.86
CA GLU A 23 -11.17 22.19 -28.83
C GLU A 23 -10.31 21.05 -28.29
N ILE A 24 -9.10 21.35 -27.80
CA ILE A 24 -8.18 20.34 -27.23
C ILE A 24 -8.81 19.69 -25.99
N ARG A 25 -9.41 20.48 -25.10
CA ARG A 25 -10.11 19.98 -23.90
C ARG A 25 -11.22 19.01 -24.27
N LYS A 26 -12.04 19.35 -25.26
CA LYS A 26 -13.11 18.47 -25.74
C LYS A 26 -12.53 17.15 -26.25
N GLU A 27 -11.52 17.18 -27.11
CA GLU A 27 -10.89 15.97 -27.65
C GLU A 27 -10.27 15.10 -26.54
N ARG A 28 -9.60 15.71 -25.56
CA ARG A 28 -8.96 14.99 -24.45
C ARG A 28 -9.96 14.37 -23.50
N LEU A 29 -11.01 15.10 -23.13
CA LEU A 29 -12.05 14.57 -22.25
C LEU A 29 -12.91 13.51 -22.96
N GLU A 30 -13.11 13.60 -24.28
CA GLU A 30 -13.75 12.52 -25.04
C GLU A 30 -12.91 11.21 -25.04
N GLN A 31 -11.59 11.31 -24.89
CA GLN A 31 -10.69 10.16 -24.74
C GLN A 31 -10.56 9.68 -23.29
N TYR A 32 -11.06 10.45 -22.32
CA TYR A 32 -11.00 10.09 -20.91
C TYR A 32 -12.19 9.20 -20.54
N HIS A 33 -11.90 7.91 -20.34
CA HIS A 33 -12.91 6.92 -19.97
C HIS A 33 -13.10 6.88 -18.44
N GLU A 34 -13.88 7.81 -17.90
CA GLU A 34 -14.14 7.94 -16.46
C GLU A 34 -14.58 6.62 -15.80
N GLU A 35 -15.51 5.89 -16.42
CA GLU A 35 -15.98 4.59 -15.89
C GLU A 35 -14.85 3.56 -15.80
N GLU A 36 -13.95 3.50 -16.79
CA GLU A 36 -12.80 2.59 -16.76
C GLU A 36 -11.80 2.98 -15.67
N GLN A 37 -11.62 4.28 -15.43
CA GLN A 37 -10.76 4.77 -14.34
C GLN A 37 -11.34 4.44 -12.98
N ARG A 38 -12.64 4.66 -12.77
CA ARG A 38 -13.35 4.26 -11.56
C ARG A 38 -13.17 2.76 -11.31
N ASP A 39 -13.40 1.92 -12.31
CA ASP A 39 -13.20 0.46 -12.21
C ASP A 39 -11.75 0.07 -11.90
N ARG A 40 -10.78 0.83 -12.41
CA ARG A 40 -9.35 0.62 -12.11
C ARG A 40 -9.04 0.94 -10.66
N ILE A 41 -9.50 2.08 -10.16
CA ILE A 41 -9.30 2.50 -8.76
C ILE A 41 -9.97 1.50 -7.82
N GLU A 42 -11.22 1.11 -8.08
CA GLU A 42 -11.95 0.14 -7.26
C GLU A 42 -11.24 -1.22 -7.18
N ARG A 43 -10.71 -1.71 -8.30
CA ARG A 43 -9.90 -2.95 -8.32
C ARG A 43 -8.62 -2.81 -7.51
N SER A 44 -7.95 -1.66 -7.58
CA SER A 44 -6.75 -1.39 -6.77
C SER A 44 -7.08 -1.42 -5.28
N LEU A 45 -8.11 -0.70 -4.84
CA LEU A 45 -8.54 -0.68 -3.44
C LEU A 45 -8.89 -2.06 -2.91
N LYS A 46 -9.52 -2.90 -3.75
CA LYS A 46 -9.83 -4.29 -3.38
C LYS A 46 -8.56 -5.14 -3.21
N LYS A 47 -7.57 -4.97 -4.09
CA LYS A 47 -6.29 -5.67 -4.01
C LYS A 47 -5.55 -5.30 -2.72
N GLU A 48 -5.49 -4.03 -2.37
CA GLU A 48 -4.88 -3.55 -1.12
C GLU A 48 -5.60 -4.10 0.12
N GLN A 49 -6.94 -4.13 0.08
CA GLN A 49 -7.72 -4.75 1.15
C GLN A 49 -7.40 -6.25 1.33
N GLU A 50 -7.19 -7.00 0.24
CA GLU A 50 -6.82 -8.42 0.29
C GLU A 50 -5.39 -8.63 0.80
N HIS A 51 -4.44 -7.78 0.38
CA HIS A 51 -3.07 -7.79 0.88
C HIS A 51 -3.03 -7.49 2.38
N ARG A 52 -3.72 -6.44 2.85
CA ARG A 52 -3.82 -6.10 4.28
C ARG A 52 -4.36 -7.24 5.13
N LYS A 53 -5.38 -7.95 4.64
CA LYS A 53 -5.95 -9.12 5.33
C LYS A 53 -4.92 -10.24 5.44
N LEU A 54 -4.20 -10.52 4.35
CA LEU A 54 -3.13 -11.52 4.33
C LEU A 54 -2.02 -11.16 5.32
N LEU A 55 -1.54 -9.91 5.28
CA LEU A 55 -0.51 -9.41 6.18
C LEU A 55 -0.95 -9.54 7.65
N ASN A 56 -2.16 -9.10 7.98
CA ASN A 56 -2.76 -9.29 9.29
C ASN A 56 -2.75 -10.75 9.74
N MET A 57 -3.12 -11.66 8.83
CA MET A 57 -3.12 -13.08 9.15
C MET A 57 -1.70 -13.60 9.43
N CYS A 58 -0.68 -13.06 8.77
CA CYS A 58 0.71 -13.45 8.99
C CYS A 58 1.24 -12.96 10.35
N ILE A 59 0.96 -11.71 10.72
CA ILE A 59 1.57 -11.08 11.90
C ILE A 59 0.78 -11.27 13.19
N PHE A 60 -0.56 -11.46 13.12
CA PHE A 60 -1.41 -11.56 14.31
C PHE A 60 -0.98 -12.64 15.33
N PRO A 61 -0.55 -13.85 14.91
CA PRO A 61 -0.03 -14.84 15.84
C PRO A 61 1.11 -14.31 16.72
N PHE A 62 1.87 -13.33 16.22
CA PHE A 62 3.07 -12.79 16.86
C PHE A 62 2.84 -11.46 17.58
N SER A 63 1.66 -10.84 17.42
CA SER A 63 1.28 -9.60 18.12
C SER A 63 0.69 -9.85 19.52
N SER A 64 0.32 -11.10 19.84
CA SER A 64 -0.30 -11.47 21.12
C SER A 64 0.53 -12.48 21.91
N SER A 65 0.30 -12.55 23.24
CA SER A 65 0.94 -13.54 24.11
C SER A 65 -0.03 -14.66 24.49
N PRO A 66 0.39 -15.95 24.44
CA PRO A 66 1.71 -16.43 24.01
C PRO A 66 1.87 -16.44 22.48
N SER A 67 3.06 -16.09 21.99
CA SER A 67 3.38 -16.12 20.56
C SER A 67 4.05 -17.44 20.15
N PRO A 68 3.98 -17.82 18.85
CA PRO A 68 4.63 -19.02 18.35
C PRO A 68 6.16 -18.97 18.55
N SER A 69 6.68 -19.88 19.36
CA SER A 69 8.13 -20.04 19.60
C SER A 69 8.84 -18.74 20.01
N ASP A 70 8.13 -17.93 20.80
CA ASP A 70 8.60 -16.67 21.40
C ASP A 70 8.90 -15.53 20.40
N PHE A 71 8.66 -15.74 19.10
CA PHE A 71 8.74 -14.68 18.10
C PHE A 71 7.73 -13.57 18.39
N ARG A 72 8.13 -12.32 18.23
CA ARG A 72 7.27 -11.15 18.32
C ARG A 72 7.25 -10.40 17.01
N PHE A 73 6.10 -9.85 16.68
CA PHE A 73 6.01 -8.84 15.64
C PHE A 73 6.75 -7.58 16.10
N LEU A 74 7.71 -7.14 15.29
CA LEU A 74 8.56 -6.01 15.63
C LEU A 74 8.24 -4.79 14.78
N ARG A 75 8.05 -4.97 13.47
CA ARG A 75 7.85 -3.88 12.51
C ARG A 75 7.13 -4.36 11.25
N ALA A 76 6.19 -3.58 10.73
CA ALA A 76 5.74 -3.69 9.34
C ALA A 76 6.60 -2.78 8.47
N ASP A 77 6.81 -3.17 7.22
CA ASP A 77 7.62 -2.44 6.25
C ASP A 77 8.99 -2.01 6.83
N PRO A 78 9.86 -2.96 7.28
CA PRO A 78 11.24 -2.62 7.61
C PRO A 78 11.87 -1.76 6.48
N LEU A 79 12.80 -0.87 6.80
CA LEU A 79 13.49 0.00 5.83
C LEU A 79 12.60 0.94 4.99
N GLU A 80 11.30 1.09 5.29
CA GLU A 80 10.40 2.06 4.65
C GLU A 80 11.03 3.47 4.63
N GLU A 81 11.64 3.87 5.74
CA GLU A 81 12.26 5.18 5.90
C GLU A 81 13.48 5.42 4.99
N LYS A 82 13.98 4.36 4.33
CA LYS A 82 15.04 4.46 3.30
C LYS A 82 14.49 4.47 1.88
N GLY A 83 13.18 4.31 1.69
CA GLY A 83 12.54 4.22 0.37
C GLY A 83 13.06 3.04 -0.47
N LEU A 84 13.47 1.95 0.19
CA LEU A 84 14.03 0.77 -0.47
C LEU A 84 12.96 -0.34 -0.58
N PRO A 85 12.99 -1.17 -1.65
CA PRO A 85 12.15 -2.35 -1.71
C PRO A 85 12.45 -3.27 -0.52
N ASN A 86 11.46 -3.58 0.30
CA ASN A 86 11.63 -4.46 1.43
C ASN A 86 10.43 -5.38 1.65
N PHE A 87 10.58 -6.29 2.59
CA PHE A 87 9.58 -7.21 3.11
C PHE A 87 8.45 -6.47 3.84
N ASP A 88 7.24 -7.03 3.82
CA ASP A 88 6.07 -6.48 4.51
C ASP A 88 6.18 -6.51 6.05
N PHE A 89 6.94 -7.45 6.64
CA PHE A 89 7.08 -7.54 8.09
C PHE A 89 8.40 -8.15 8.59
N LEU A 90 8.74 -7.80 9.84
CA LEU A 90 9.88 -8.31 10.60
C LEU A 90 9.42 -8.91 11.93
N LEU A 91 9.85 -10.15 12.20
CA LEU A 91 9.68 -10.85 13.48
C LEU A 91 11.03 -11.10 14.15
N TRP A 92 11.05 -11.08 15.48
CA TRP A 92 12.25 -11.31 16.28
C TRP A 92 11.94 -12.15 17.52
N ASP A 93 12.78 -13.15 17.81
CA ASP A 93 12.61 -14.02 18.98
C ASP A 93 13.41 -13.59 20.23
N PHE A 94 14.22 -12.52 20.12
CA PHE A 94 15.12 -12.04 21.17
C PHE A 94 16.16 -13.05 21.66
N GLU A 95 16.31 -14.19 20.98
CA GLU A 95 17.32 -15.22 21.28
C GLU A 95 18.39 -15.34 20.19
N GLY A 96 18.18 -14.69 19.05
CA GLY A 96 19.14 -14.61 17.96
C GLY A 96 18.56 -14.86 16.57
N GLN A 97 17.24 -15.04 16.41
CA GLN A 97 16.62 -15.36 15.13
C GLN A 97 15.61 -14.32 14.65
N ALA A 98 15.86 -13.78 13.45
CA ALA A 98 15.00 -12.83 12.77
C ALA A 98 14.29 -13.48 11.58
N ILE A 99 13.03 -13.12 11.35
CA ILE A 99 12.26 -13.54 10.17
C ILE A 99 11.78 -12.30 9.44
N PHE A 100 12.19 -12.16 8.19
CA PHE A 100 11.62 -11.20 7.25
C PHE A 100 10.57 -11.89 6.40
N GLY A 101 9.38 -11.33 6.33
CA GLY A 101 8.25 -11.96 5.66
C GLY A 101 7.61 -11.08 4.61
N GLU A 102 7.38 -11.66 3.44
CA GLU A 102 6.66 -11.07 2.32
C GLU A 102 5.28 -11.71 2.21
N ALA A 103 4.21 -10.93 2.13
CA ALA A 103 2.84 -11.38 1.96
C ALA A 103 2.35 -11.10 0.54
N LYS A 104 2.08 -12.15 -0.25
CA LYS A 104 1.58 -12.02 -1.63
C LYS A 104 0.21 -12.65 -1.78
N ALA A 105 -0.82 -11.80 -1.87
CA ALA A 105 -2.21 -12.20 -2.05
C ALA A 105 -2.53 -12.69 -3.48
N ASN A 106 -1.70 -12.31 -4.46
CA ASN A 106 -1.91 -12.64 -5.87
C ASN A 106 -0.59 -13.12 -6.51
N ILE A 107 -0.64 -14.25 -7.20
CA ILE A 107 0.51 -14.88 -7.87
C ILE A 107 0.46 -14.78 -9.41
N ALA A 108 -0.31 -13.86 -9.99
CA ALA A 108 -0.52 -13.76 -11.44
C ALA A 108 0.78 -13.63 -12.27
N GLN A 109 1.82 -13.02 -11.68
CA GLN A 109 3.15 -12.91 -12.29
C GLN A 109 3.97 -14.22 -12.25
N GLY A 110 3.47 -15.23 -11.55
CA GLY A 110 4.03 -16.57 -11.45
C GLY A 110 5.05 -16.74 -10.31
N PRO A 111 5.25 -17.98 -9.82
CA PRO A 111 6.16 -18.27 -8.70
C PRO A 111 7.60 -17.80 -8.90
N VAL A 112 8.12 -17.82 -10.13
CA VAL A 112 9.50 -17.40 -10.42
C VAL A 112 9.71 -15.92 -10.13
N SER A 113 8.77 -15.07 -10.55
CA SER A 113 8.86 -13.63 -10.31
C SER A 113 8.86 -13.33 -8.81
N LEU A 114 7.96 -13.96 -8.07
CA LEU A 114 7.86 -13.81 -6.62
C LEU A 114 9.15 -14.23 -5.89
N LEU A 115 9.75 -15.35 -6.31
CA LEU A 115 11.02 -15.82 -5.73
C LEU A 115 12.21 -14.92 -6.08
N ASN A 116 12.16 -14.21 -7.21
CA ASN A 116 13.17 -13.22 -7.56
C ASN A 116 12.98 -11.92 -6.75
N GLU A 117 11.74 -11.46 -6.55
CA GLU A 117 11.45 -10.33 -5.65
C GLU A 117 11.98 -10.58 -4.24
N VAL A 118 11.69 -11.75 -3.66
CA VAL A 118 12.20 -12.14 -2.32
C VAL A 118 13.73 -12.16 -2.30
N ARG A 119 14.39 -12.57 -3.39
CA ARG A 119 15.84 -12.55 -3.50
C ARG A 119 16.39 -11.12 -3.55
N GLU A 120 15.73 -10.22 -4.26
CA GLU A 120 16.11 -8.80 -4.34
C GLU A 120 15.95 -8.13 -2.98
N GLN A 121 14.79 -8.30 -2.32
CA GLN A 121 14.54 -7.81 -0.96
C GLN A 121 15.55 -8.38 0.06
N ARG A 122 15.90 -9.67 -0.05
CA ARG A 122 16.95 -10.29 0.77
C ARG A 122 18.30 -9.58 0.62
N GLN A 123 18.71 -9.25 -0.61
CA GLN A 123 19.97 -8.52 -0.82
C GLN A 123 19.90 -7.14 -0.15
N VAL A 124 18.76 -6.44 -0.25
CA VAL A 124 18.56 -5.15 0.41
C VAL A 124 18.69 -5.28 1.94
N VAL A 125 18.10 -6.31 2.55
CA VAL A 125 18.24 -6.60 3.98
C VAL A 125 19.69 -6.85 4.37
N GLU A 126 20.40 -7.69 3.61
CA GLU A 126 21.81 -8.00 3.86
C GLU A 126 22.70 -6.74 3.77
N ASP A 127 22.49 -5.91 2.74
CA ASP A 127 23.22 -4.65 2.53
C ASP A 127 22.91 -3.59 3.61
N ASN A 128 21.81 -3.74 4.35
CA ASN A 128 21.35 -2.80 5.37
C ASN A 128 21.29 -3.39 6.78
N MET A 129 21.94 -4.54 7.02
CA MET A 129 21.85 -5.26 8.31
C MET A 129 22.29 -4.40 9.50
N GLU A 130 23.38 -3.62 9.34
CA GLU A 130 23.86 -2.71 10.41
C GLU A 130 22.77 -1.74 10.86
N TYR A 131 22.03 -1.17 9.90
CA TYR A 131 20.93 -0.25 10.17
C TYR A 131 19.76 -0.95 10.86
N ILE A 132 19.37 -2.14 10.38
CA ILE A 132 18.30 -2.96 10.97
C ILE A 132 18.63 -3.30 12.43
N VAL A 133 19.89 -3.64 12.71
CA VAL A 133 20.35 -3.95 14.05
C VAL A 133 20.28 -2.71 14.95
N GLU A 134 20.81 -1.58 14.49
CA GLU A 134 20.79 -0.34 15.26
C GLU A 134 19.37 0.16 15.55
N LYS A 135 18.48 0.09 14.56
CA LYS A 135 17.15 0.69 14.63
C LYS A 135 16.07 -0.22 15.19
N TYR A 136 16.12 -1.52 14.91
CA TYR A 136 15.01 -2.43 15.21
C TYR A 136 15.41 -3.54 16.19
N LEU A 137 16.49 -4.28 15.91
CA LEU A 137 16.79 -5.53 16.63
C LEU A 137 17.54 -5.31 17.94
N GLY A 138 18.39 -4.29 18.02
CA GLY A 138 19.29 -3.99 19.14
C GLY A 138 20.52 -4.91 19.26
N GLU A 139 20.47 -6.10 18.67
CA GLU A 139 21.57 -7.08 18.58
C GLU A 139 21.61 -7.70 17.18
N GLU A 140 22.80 -8.07 16.70
CA GLU A 140 22.96 -8.75 15.43
C GLU A 140 22.34 -10.16 15.46
N PRO A 141 21.45 -10.49 14.51
CA PRO A 141 20.83 -11.80 14.46
C PRO A 141 21.86 -12.87 14.12
N ARG A 142 21.88 -13.96 14.90
CA ARG A 142 22.69 -15.15 14.58
C ARG A 142 22.16 -15.90 13.37
N HIS A 143 20.85 -15.79 13.14
CA HIS A 143 20.17 -16.40 12.01
C HIS A 143 19.08 -15.49 11.47
N VAL A 144 19.00 -15.39 10.14
CA VAL A 144 17.99 -14.62 9.42
C VAL A 144 17.30 -15.56 8.45
N GLU A 145 15.97 -15.60 8.53
CA GLU A 145 15.13 -16.37 7.62
C GLU A 145 14.24 -15.45 6.80
N TYR A 146 13.93 -15.90 5.59
CA TYR A 146 13.06 -15.21 4.66
C TYR A 146 11.83 -16.06 4.40
N VAL A 147 10.66 -15.45 4.55
CA VAL A 147 9.35 -16.10 4.41
C VAL A 147 8.59 -15.48 3.25
N LEU A 148 7.95 -16.34 2.46
CA LEU A 148 6.95 -15.94 1.48
C LEU A 148 5.60 -16.50 1.90
N ALA A 149 4.70 -15.63 2.33
CA ALA A 149 3.35 -15.96 2.74
C ALA A 149 2.36 -15.72 1.59
N THR A 150 1.50 -16.71 1.34
CA THR A 150 0.43 -16.62 0.34
C THR A 150 -0.75 -17.48 0.74
N PHE A 151 -1.87 -17.40 0.01
CA PHE A 151 -3.00 -18.28 0.26
C PHE A 151 -2.66 -19.74 -0.07
N ALA A 152 -3.26 -20.66 0.68
CA ALA A 152 -2.94 -22.09 0.59
C ALA A 152 -3.09 -22.69 -0.83
N GLY A 153 -3.99 -22.12 -1.67
CA GLY A 153 -4.16 -22.56 -3.06
C GLY A 153 -2.92 -22.36 -3.94
N ASP A 154 -2.07 -21.41 -3.59
CA ASP A 154 -0.91 -20.99 -4.39
C ASP A 154 0.43 -21.45 -3.78
N ALA A 155 0.44 -21.70 -2.46
CA ALA A 155 1.64 -22.04 -1.70
C ALA A 155 2.36 -23.30 -2.20
N ASP A 156 1.62 -24.31 -2.66
CA ASP A 156 2.18 -25.57 -3.19
C ASP A 156 3.08 -25.32 -4.40
N GLN A 157 2.62 -24.45 -5.32
CA GLN A 157 3.35 -24.15 -6.56
C GLN A 157 4.63 -23.37 -6.26
N ILE A 158 4.55 -22.41 -5.33
CA ILE A 158 5.71 -21.63 -4.86
C ILE A 158 6.72 -22.55 -4.17
N THR A 159 6.27 -23.42 -3.26
CA THR A 159 7.14 -24.34 -2.51
C THR A 159 7.90 -25.27 -3.44
N ARG A 160 7.23 -25.93 -4.39
CA ARG A 160 7.90 -26.79 -5.38
C ARG A 160 8.90 -26.02 -6.22
N LYS A 161 8.57 -24.79 -6.59
CA LYS A 161 9.48 -23.96 -7.39
C LYS A 161 10.71 -23.53 -6.59
N ALA A 162 10.54 -23.18 -5.31
CA ALA A 162 11.65 -22.86 -4.41
C ALA A 162 12.58 -24.06 -4.19
N ILE A 163 12.01 -25.27 -4.03
CA ILE A 163 12.79 -26.51 -3.90
C ILE A 163 13.63 -26.74 -5.17
N SER A 164 12.99 -26.77 -6.35
CA SER A 164 13.65 -27.10 -7.62
C SER A 164 14.72 -26.10 -8.07
N GLU A 165 14.63 -24.84 -7.63
CA GLU A 165 15.63 -23.79 -7.94
C GLU A 165 16.63 -23.55 -6.79
N SER A 166 16.71 -24.45 -5.82
CA SER A 166 17.60 -24.32 -4.65
C SER A 166 17.48 -22.97 -3.94
N ARG A 167 16.25 -22.43 -3.79
CA ARG A 167 16.00 -21.15 -3.11
C ARG A 167 15.84 -21.35 -1.60
N ASP A 168 16.44 -20.47 -0.82
CA ASP A 168 16.31 -20.41 0.64
C ASP A 168 15.14 -19.49 1.02
N VAL A 169 13.93 -20.03 0.99
CA VAL A 169 12.72 -19.33 1.41
C VAL A 169 11.75 -20.31 2.03
N VAL A 170 11.16 -19.92 3.16
CA VAL A 170 10.14 -20.69 3.85
C VAL A 170 8.76 -20.24 3.35
N THR A 171 7.95 -21.15 2.83
CA THR A 171 6.60 -20.80 2.35
C THR A 171 5.60 -20.92 3.49
N TRP A 172 4.84 -19.85 3.74
CA TRP A 172 3.68 -19.86 4.62
C TRP A 172 2.40 -19.94 3.81
N ALA A 173 1.65 -21.02 4.00
CA ALA A 173 0.33 -21.19 3.43
C ALA A 173 -0.73 -20.71 4.42
N ILE A 174 -1.44 -19.65 4.04
CA ILE A 174 -2.50 -19.04 4.84
C ILE A 174 -3.84 -19.65 4.48
N HIS A 175 -4.47 -20.27 5.47
CA HIS A 175 -5.79 -20.90 5.37
C HIS A 175 -6.84 -19.93 5.91
N GLN A 176 -7.43 -19.13 5.01
CA GLN A 176 -8.34 -18.03 5.37
C GLN A 176 -9.52 -18.49 6.23
N MET A 177 -10.17 -19.59 5.84
CA MET A 177 -11.38 -20.09 6.50
C MET A 177 -11.08 -20.64 7.90
N GLU A 178 -9.96 -21.36 8.02
CA GLU A 178 -9.47 -21.97 9.25
C GLU A 178 -8.77 -20.96 10.15
N LYS A 179 -8.45 -19.77 9.62
CA LYS A 179 -7.63 -18.73 10.27
C LYS A 179 -6.35 -19.32 10.87
N SER A 180 -5.62 -20.07 10.04
CA SER A 180 -4.39 -20.75 10.45
C SER A 180 -3.31 -20.64 9.39
N ILE A 181 -2.07 -20.91 9.80
CA ILE A 181 -0.87 -20.82 8.95
C ILE A 181 -0.18 -22.17 8.98
N SER A 182 0.09 -22.75 7.82
CA SER A 182 0.93 -23.96 7.73
C SER A 182 2.25 -23.65 7.03
N VAL A 183 3.33 -24.18 7.58
CA VAL A 183 4.66 -24.10 6.98
C VAL A 183 4.81 -25.25 5.99
N ASN A 184 5.04 -24.94 4.71
CA ASN A 184 5.15 -25.89 3.59
C ASN A 184 4.11 -27.01 3.59
N THR A 185 3.07 -26.82 2.80
CA THR A 185 1.99 -27.79 2.60
C THR A 185 2.43 -29.04 1.82
N VAL A 186 3.57 -28.99 1.11
CA VAL A 186 4.06 -30.07 0.25
C VAL A 186 5.38 -30.65 0.76
N LEU A 187 5.43 -31.97 0.85
CA LEU A 187 6.67 -32.69 1.06
C LEU A 187 7.43 -32.82 -0.28
N PRO A 188 8.75 -32.56 -0.32
CA PRO A 188 9.55 -32.74 -1.53
C PRO A 188 9.43 -34.18 -2.03
N SER A 189 9.10 -34.36 -3.32
CA SER A 189 9.24 -35.66 -3.98
C SER A 189 10.65 -35.81 -4.54
N GLU A 190 11.10 -37.06 -4.81
CA GLU A 190 12.43 -37.30 -5.40
C GLU A 190 12.67 -36.50 -6.69
N ASN A 191 11.62 -36.23 -7.46
CA ASN A 191 11.71 -35.46 -8.70
C ASN A 191 11.85 -33.94 -8.49
N ASP A 192 11.53 -33.44 -7.29
CA ASP A 192 11.66 -32.03 -6.96
C ASP A 192 13.07 -31.69 -6.44
N ILE A 193 13.80 -32.70 -5.92
CA ILE A 193 15.11 -32.52 -5.29
C ILE A 193 16.19 -32.28 -6.37
N PRO A 194 16.93 -31.16 -6.31
CA PRO A 194 18.04 -30.89 -7.23
C PRO A 194 19.13 -31.97 -7.19
N ASP A 195 19.77 -32.22 -8.34
CA ASP A 195 20.87 -33.18 -8.45
C ASP A 195 22.01 -32.84 -7.46
N GLY A 196 22.32 -33.78 -6.57
CA GLY A 196 23.39 -33.63 -5.58
C GLY A 196 22.92 -33.11 -4.21
N GLU A 197 21.65 -32.78 -4.04
CA GLU A 197 21.05 -32.47 -2.73
C GLU A 197 20.37 -33.71 -2.12
N SER A 198 20.41 -33.83 -0.80
CA SER A 198 19.62 -34.78 -0.04
C SER A 198 18.28 -34.18 0.40
N LEU A 199 17.33 -35.03 0.80
CA LEU A 199 16.08 -34.56 1.39
C LEU A 199 16.30 -33.73 2.66
N ASP A 200 17.37 -33.99 3.41
CA ASP A 200 17.72 -33.22 4.60
C ASP A 200 18.19 -31.82 4.23
N ASP A 201 18.97 -31.67 3.16
CA ASP A 201 19.40 -30.36 2.65
C ASP A 201 18.20 -29.52 2.23
N VAL A 202 17.25 -30.12 1.50
CA VAL A 202 15.99 -29.45 1.12
C VAL A 202 15.18 -29.05 2.36
N ASN A 203 15.05 -29.95 3.34
CA ASN A 203 14.31 -29.66 4.57
C ASN A 203 14.91 -28.49 5.35
N LEU A 204 16.24 -28.32 5.36
CA LEU A 204 16.90 -27.20 6.02
C LEU A 204 16.62 -25.86 5.33
N ARG A 205 16.40 -25.85 4.01
CA ARG A 205 16.10 -24.62 3.25
C ARG A 205 14.64 -24.19 3.35
N ILE A 206 13.72 -25.15 3.38
CA ILE A 206 12.29 -24.84 3.30
C ILE A 206 11.63 -24.72 4.67
N LYS A 207 12.14 -25.34 5.74
CA LYS A 207 11.54 -25.27 7.08
C LYS A 207 12.27 -24.26 7.96
N HIS A 208 11.57 -23.74 8.97
CA HIS A 208 12.22 -22.93 10.00
C HIS A 208 13.24 -23.75 10.78
N SER A 209 14.41 -23.15 11.01
CA SER A 209 15.50 -23.67 11.82
C SER A 209 15.07 -23.91 13.27
N LYS A 210 14.28 -22.99 13.86
CA LYS A 210 13.58 -23.20 15.14
C LYS A 210 12.44 -24.19 14.93
N ARG A 211 12.72 -25.47 15.22
CA ARG A 211 11.81 -26.59 14.90
C ARG A 211 10.44 -26.43 15.55
N GLU A 212 10.40 -25.87 16.75
CA GLU A 212 9.19 -25.57 17.49
C GLU A 212 8.23 -24.69 16.66
N LEU A 213 8.76 -23.70 15.91
CA LEU A 213 7.97 -22.73 15.14
C LEU A 213 7.10 -23.43 14.10
N ASN A 214 7.66 -24.40 13.38
CA ASN A 214 6.93 -25.19 12.38
C ASN A 214 5.66 -25.84 12.97
N SER A 215 5.70 -26.23 14.25
CA SER A 215 4.58 -26.87 14.93
C SER A 215 3.68 -25.90 15.70
N THR A 216 4.23 -24.85 16.29
CA THR A 216 3.46 -23.87 17.06
C THR A 216 2.65 -22.95 16.15
N LEU A 217 3.18 -22.62 14.98
CA LEU A 217 2.53 -21.73 14.02
C LEU A 217 1.22 -22.32 13.48
N SER A 218 1.21 -23.61 13.16
CA SER A 218 0.00 -24.33 12.71
C SER A 218 -1.10 -24.46 13.76
N ARG A 219 -0.77 -24.24 15.04
CA ARG A 219 -1.74 -24.26 16.16
C ARG A 219 -2.15 -22.87 16.59
N ALA A 220 -1.43 -21.85 16.15
CA ALA A 220 -1.72 -20.47 16.49
C ALA A 220 -2.98 -20.02 15.75
N LYS A 221 -3.84 -19.28 16.45
CA LYS A 221 -4.99 -18.64 15.82
C LYS A 221 -4.51 -17.39 15.10
N SER A 222 -5.02 -17.20 13.90
CA SER A 222 -4.81 -16.00 13.09
C SER A 222 -6.10 -15.16 12.99
N THR A 223 -6.02 -13.93 12.48
CA THR A 223 -7.19 -13.09 12.18
C THR A 223 -6.88 -12.10 11.06
N GLU A 224 -7.92 -11.64 10.38
CA GLU A 224 -7.82 -10.70 9.24
C GLU A 224 -7.79 -9.22 9.64
N GLY A 225 -8.06 -8.88 10.91
CA GLY A 225 -8.29 -7.49 11.34
C GLY A 225 -7.75 -7.18 12.73
N SER A 226 -6.45 -7.42 12.93
CA SER A 226 -5.73 -7.04 14.15
C SER A 226 -5.26 -5.60 14.11
N PHE A 227 -4.67 -5.22 12.98
CA PHE A 227 -4.14 -3.91 12.67
C PHE A 227 -5.02 -3.33 11.56
N ASN A 228 -5.57 -2.15 11.81
CA ASN A 228 -6.35 -1.41 10.82
C ASN A 228 -5.43 -0.62 9.89
N LEU A 229 -4.24 -0.28 10.38
CA LEU A 229 -3.29 0.61 9.72
C LEU A 229 -1.88 -0.01 9.66
N PHE A 230 -1.21 0.22 8.53
CA PHE A 230 0.22 -0.02 8.29
C PHE A 230 0.84 1.25 7.68
N PRO A 231 2.18 1.45 7.77
CA PRO A 231 2.83 2.65 7.26
C PRO A 231 2.50 2.92 5.78
N GLU A 232 2.65 1.90 4.93
CA GLU A 232 2.38 1.95 3.48
C GLU A 232 0.91 1.65 3.13
N SER A 233 -0.01 1.77 4.09
CA SER A 233 -1.43 1.58 3.79
C SER A 233 -1.92 2.60 2.76
N ASP A 234 -2.78 2.13 1.85
CA ASP A 234 -3.42 2.99 0.86
C ASP A 234 -4.22 4.12 1.54
N PRO A 235 -4.40 5.28 0.87
CA PRO A 235 -5.09 6.43 1.47
C PRO A 235 -6.49 6.14 1.98
N VAL A 236 -7.27 5.28 1.30
CA VAL A 236 -8.61 4.92 1.77
C VAL A 236 -8.51 4.12 3.07
N THR A 237 -7.52 3.24 3.19
CA THR A 237 -7.24 2.54 4.44
C THR A 237 -6.84 3.48 5.57
N LYS A 238 -5.95 4.44 5.32
CA LYS A 238 -5.60 5.49 6.30
C LYS A 238 -6.86 6.25 6.74
N LEU A 239 -7.69 6.68 5.80
CA LEU A 239 -8.93 7.43 6.06
C LEU A 239 -10.02 6.60 6.78
N ARG A 240 -9.98 5.26 6.71
CA ARG A 240 -10.91 4.42 7.50
C ARG A 240 -10.68 4.55 9.00
N THR A 241 -9.50 5.01 9.43
CA THR A 241 -9.24 5.33 10.84
C THR A 241 -10.24 6.35 11.38
N ILE A 242 -10.68 7.32 10.56
CA ILE A 242 -11.75 8.27 10.89
C ILE A 242 -13.06 7.55 11.20
N ILE A 243 -13.39 6.52 10.41
CA ILE A 243 -14.61 5.73 10.62
C ILE A 243 -14.49 4.94 11.92
N THR A 244 -13.32 4.38 12.23
CA THR A 244 -13.09 3.62 13.46
C THR A 244 -13.12 4.51 14.71
N ALA A 245 -12.53 5.71 14.64
CA ALA A 245 -12.48 6.70 15.72
C ALA A 245 -13.82 7.44 15.96
N ARG A 246 -14.81 7.24 15.09
CA ARG A 246 -16.04 8.03 15.14
C ARG A 246 -16.88 7.73 16.38
N TYR A 247 -17.63 8.73 16.81
CA TYR A 247 -18.78 8.58 17.68
C TYR A 247 -20.04 9.16 17.02
N SER A 248 -21.21 8.80 17.54
CA SER A 248 -22.49 9.23 16.98
C SER A 248 -23.30 10.04 17.98
N GLU A 249 -23.74 11.22 17.57
CA GLU A 249 -24.57 12.12 18.37
C GLU A 249 -25.60 12.82 17.47
N GLY A 250 -26.84 12.96 17.94
CA GLY A 250 -27.89 13.68 17.20
C GLY A 250 -28.20 13.13 15.79
N GLY A 251 -27.89 11.86 15.52
CA GLY A 251 -28.05 11.26 14.18
C GLY A 251 -26.93 11.61 13.20
N HIS A 252 -25.85 12.22 13.67
CA HIS A 252 -24.63 12.53 12.91
C HIS A 252 -23.44 11.75 13.47
N CYS A 253 -22.35 11.69 12.71
CA CYS A 253 -21.08 11.14 13.16
C CYS A 253 -20.03 12.24 13.26
N PHE A 254 -19.23 12.15 14.30
CA PHE A 254 -18.19 13.08 14.68
C PHE A 254 -16.90 12.33 15.00
N VAL A 255 -15.78 13.02 14.95
CA VAL A 255 -14.47 12.46 15.28
C VAL A 255 -13.60 13.52 15.95
N ASN A 256 -12.78 13.07 16.90
CA ASN A 256 -11.73 13.86 17.52
C ASN A 256 -10.37 13.38 17.04
N VAL A 257 -9.44 14.31 16.85
CA VAL A 257 -8.06 14.00 16.42
C VAL A 257 -7.39 13.07 17.43
N GLN A 258 -7.68 13.24 18.73
CA GLN A 258 -7.15 12.35 19.76
C GLN A 258 -7.56 10.89 19.56
N GLU A 259 -8.81 10.61 19.15
CA GLU A 259 -9.27 9.24 18.91
C GLU A 259 -8.63 8.63 17.65
N ILE A 260 -8.26 9.46 16.67
CA ILE A 260 -7.45 9.03 15.52
C ILE A 260 -6.03 8.71 15.99
N SER A 261 -5.42 9.59 16.79
CA SER A 261 -4.09 9.39 17.37
C SER A 261 -4.01 8.09 18.17
N ASP A 262 -4.99 7.81 19.03
CA ASP A 262 -5.01 6.60 19.85
C ASP A 262 -4.98 5.31 19.01
N ILE A 263 -5.67 5.32 17.85
CA ILE A 263 -5.64 4.18 16.92
C ILE A 263 -4.28 4.09 16.22
N VAL A 264 -3.75 5.21 15.73
CA VAL A 264 -2.43 5.25 15.08
C VAL A 264 -1.32 4.81 16.05
N ASP A 265 -1.37 5.25 17.30
CA ASP A 265 -0.45 4.85 18.37
C ASP A 265 -0.52 3.36 18.68
N SER A 266 -1.74 2.80 18.71
CA SER A 266 -1.96 1.37 18.91
C SER A 266 -1.43 0.53 17.74
N ASP A 267 -1.77 0.90 16.51
CA ASP A 267 -1.49 0.08 15.32
C ASP A 267 -0.04 0.26 14.83
N LEU A 268 0.55 1.44 15.01
CA LEU A 268 1.90 1.81 14.57
C LEU A 268 2.87 2.04 15.73
N PHE A 269 2.68 1.31 16.84
CA PHE A 269 3.48 1.43 18.07
C PHE A 269 5.00 1.31 17.85
N TYR A 270 5.43 0.70 16.75
CA TYR A 270 6.83 0.47 16.35
C TYR A 270 7.47 1.63 15.57
N LEU A 271 6.70 2.68 15.24
CA LEU A 271 7.23 3.90 14.61
C LEU A 271 7.70 4.91 15.66
N GLU A 272 8.46 5.92 15.21
CA GLU A 272 8.77 7.08 16.04
C GLU A 272 7.50 7.95 16.21
N GLU A 273 7.37 8.62 17.36
CA GLU A 273 6.19 9.44 17.70
C GLU A 273 5.92 10.53 16.66
N SER A 274 6.97 11.23 16.20
CA SER A 274 6.85 12.25 15.17
C SER A 274 6.31 11.71 13.84
N LYS A 275 6.60 10.44 13.50
CA LYS A 275 6.08 9.82 12.28
C LYS A 275 4.61 9.43 12.43
N ARG A 276 4.18 9.03 13.63
CA ARG A 276 2.76 8.80 13.92
C ARG A 276 1.95 10.08 13.88
N GLU A 277 2.48 11.17 14.43
CA GLU A 277 1.87 12.50 14.32
C GLU A 277 1.69 12.93 12.85
N GLU A 278 2.72 12.77 12.02
CA GLU A 278 2.63 13.05 10.58
C GLU A 278 1.52 12.24 9.90
N ILE A 279 1.36 10.95 10.23
CA ILE A 279 0.30 10.10 9.68
C ILE A 279 -1.09 10.56 10.16
N VAL A 280 -1.23 11.01 11.41
CA VAL A 280 -2.49 11.57 11.92
C VAL A 280 -2.87 12.83 11.15
N ASP A 281 -1.90 13.74 10.95
CA ASP A 281 -2.10 14.97 10.19
C ASP A 281 -2.50 14.67 8.74
N GLU A 282 -1.79 13.75 8.07
CA GLU A 282 -2.13 13.28 6.72
C GLU A 282 -3.58 12.76 6.62
N ILE A 283 -4.03 11.96 7.60
CA ILE A 283 -5.40 11.42 7.64
C ILE A 283 -6.44 12.54 7.73
N VAL A 284 -6.19 13.53 8.59
CA VAL A 284 -7.12 14.65 8.80
C VAL A 284 -7.15 15.56 7.57
N GLU A 285 -5.99 15.95 7.06
CA GLU A 285 -5.86 16.81 5.88
C GLU A 285 -6.52 16.18 4.65
N GLN A 286 -6.21 14.92 4.34
CA GLN A 286 -6.86 14.20 3.24
C GLN A 286 -8.36 14.07 3.46
N GLY A 287 -8.79 13.82 4.71
CA GLY A 287 -10.21 13.75 5.06
C GLY A 287 -10.95 15.04 4.75
N LEU A 288 -10.32 16.19 4.99
CA LEU A 288 -10.83 17.52 4.65
C LEU A 288 -10.80 17.77 3.14
N GLU A 289 -9.71 17.43 2.46
CA GLU A 289 -9.51 17.62 1.03
C GLU A 289 -10.59 16.91 0.20
N ILE A 290 -10.86 15.63 0.47
CA ILE A 290 -11.92 14.87 -0.23
C ILE A 290 -13.34 15.24 0.26
N GLY A 291 -13.44 16.20 1.19
CA GLY A 291 -14.66 16.65 1.83
C GLY A 291 -15.39 15.55 2.61
N PHE A 292 -14.67 14.56 3.13
CA PHE A 292 -15.23 13.55 4.04
C PHE A 292 -15.35 14.08 5.46
N LEU A 293 -14.46 14.98 5.85
CA LEU A 293 -14.51 15.77 7.07
C LEU A 293 -14.91 17.22 6.78
N ARG A 294 -15.39 17.90 7.82
CA ARG A 294 -15.60 19.34 7.85
C ARG A 294 -15.39 19.83 9.29
N GLU A 295 -14.73 20.97 9.44
CA GLU A 295 -14.59 21.68 10.72
C GLU A 295 -15.95 21.89 11.38
N TYR A 296 -16.01 21.67 12.70
CA TYR A 296 -17.25 21.74 13.44
C TYR A 296 -17.06 22.32 14.85
N ASP A 297 -17.45 23.58 15.03
CA ASP A 297 -17.19 24.33 16.28
C ASP A 297 -18.29 24.25 17.35
N GLU A 298 -19.37 23.50 17.12
CA GLU A 298 -20.56 23.55 17.99
C GLU A 298 -20.60 22.49 19.10
N THR A 299 -19.74 21.47 19.05
CA THR A 299 -19.68 20.36 20.01
C THR A 299 -18.26 20.15 20.54
N ASP A 300 -18.07 19.23 21.49
CA ASP A 300 -16.76 18.70 21.90
C ASP A 300 -16.08 17.84 20.79
N ALA A 301 -16.43 18.11 19.52
CA ALA A 301 -15.92 17.40 18.35
C ALA A 301 -14.95 18.31 17.59
N ASP A 302 -13.85 17.77 17.08
CA ASP A 302 -13.00 18.52 16.15
C ASP A 302 -13.64 18.58 14.74
N TYR A 303 -14.19 17.45 14.27
CA TYR A 303 -14.74 17.34 12.92
C TYR A 303 -16.07 16.60 12.85
N LYS A 304 -16.89 17.02 11.87
CA LYS A 304 -18.11 16.31 11.46
C LYS A 304 -17.83 15.45 10.23
N ILE A 305 -18.26 14.19 10.26
CA ILE A 305 -18.21 13.29 9.11
C ILE A 305 -19.35 13.63 8.14
N VAL A 306 -19.01 13.96 6.90
CA VAL A 306 -19.94 14.36 5.85
C VAL A 306 -20.55 13.12 5.18
N SER A 307 -21.56 12.53 5.84
CA SER A 307 -22.33 11.41 5.30
C SER A 307 -23.81 11.47 5.67
N ARG A 308 -24.63 10.76 4.88
CA ARG A 308 -26.04 10.48 5.19
C ARG A 308 -26.20 9.24 6.08
N TYR A 309 -25.14 8.48 6.27
CA TYR A 309 -25.14 7.23 7.03
C TYR A 309 -24.35 7.37 8.32
N THR A 310 -24.71 6.59 9.33
CA THR A 310 -24.02 6.53 10.63
C THR A 310 -23.40 5.17 10.94
N HIS A 311 -23.86 4.12 10.25
CA HIS A 311 -23.32 2.77 10.37
C HIS A 311 -22.06 2.62 9.50
N SER A 312 -21.17 1.70 9.89
CA SER A 312 -19.81 1.60 9.34
C SER A 312 -19.80 1.36 7.83
N ASP A 313 -20.63 0.43 7.33
CA ASP A 313 -20.65 0.07 5.90
C ASP A 313 -21.04 1.27 5.02
N GLY A 314 -22.10 1.99 5.38
CA GLY A 314 -22.52 3.18 4.63
C GLY A 314 -21.53 4.35 4.71
N LEU A 315 -20.73 4.42 5.77
CA LEU A 315 -19.60 5.36 5.86
C LEU A 315 -18.44 4.93 4.96
N GLU A 316 -18.11 3.63 4.93
CA GLU A 316 -17.06 3.08 4.05
C GLU A 316 -17.41 3.31 2.57
N ASP A 317 -18.67 3.08 2.18
CA ASP A 317 -19.16 3.38 0.83
C ASP A 317 -19.09 4.87 0.49
N THR A 318 -19.34 5.73 1.48
CA THR A 318 -19.26 7.20 1.29
C THR A 318 -17.81 7.66 1.14
N LEU A 319 -16.92 7.15 1.97
CA LEU A 319 -15.49 7.41 1.91
C LEU A 319 -14.91 6.97 0.56
N ARG A 320 -15.16 5.71 0.16
CA ARG A 320 -14.70 5.16 -1.13
C ARG A 320 -15.15 6.00 -2.30
N ARG A 321 -16.43 6.38 -2.34
CA ARG A 321 -16.98 7.22 -3.41
C ARG A 321 -16.30 8.59 -3.46
N LYS A 322 -16.17 9.28 -2.31
CA LYS A 322 -15.51 10.59 -2.24
C LYS A 322 -14.05 10.53 -2.67
N TRP A 323 -13.34 9.47 -2.27
CA TRP A 323 -11.97 9.23 -2.72
C TRP A 323 -11.89 9.05 -4.23
N ILE A 324 -12.70 8.16 -4.80
CA ILE A 324 -12.72 7.91 -6.25
C ILE A 324 -13.06 9.19 -7.02
N ASP A 325 -14.07 9.93 -6.57
CA ASP A 325 -14.48 11.18 -7.21
C ASP A 325 -13.34 12.20 -7.15
N SER A 326 -12.65 12.34 -6.02
CA SER A 326 -11.47 13.21 -5.87
C SER A 326 -10.31 12.82 -6.79
N GLN A 327 -10.05 11.52 -6.97
CA GLN A 327 -9.02 11.04 -7.90
C GLN A 327 -9.39 11.34 -9.37
N ILE A 328 -10.66 11.21 -9.73
CA ILE A 328 -11.16 11.56 -11.06
C ILE A 328 -11.04 13.08 -11.29
N ASP A 329 -11.38 13.89 -10.29
CA ASP A 329 -11.25 15.35 -10.37
C ASP A 329 -9.78 15.76 -10.56
N GLN A 330 -8.84 15.13 -9.85
CA GLN A 330 -7.40 15.33 -10.04
C GLN A 330 -6.94 14.96 -11.46
N ASP A 331 -7.36 13.80 -11.99
CA ASP A 331 -7.06 13.39 -13.36
C ASP A 331 -7.59 14.42 -14.39
N ILE A 332 -8.81 14.95 -14.16
CA ILE A 332 -9.40 15.99 -15.02
C ILE A 332 -8.61 17.29 -14.93
N GLU A 333 -8.21 17.73 -13.74
CA GLU A 333 -7.37 18.93 -13.56
C GLU A 333 -6.03 18.81 -14.26
N GLU A 334 -5.39 17.63 -14.22
CA GLU A 334 -4.15 17.36 -14.97
C GLU A 334 -4.37 17.44 -16.48
N ILE A 335 -5.46 16.86 -16.98
CA ILE A 335 -5.85 16.98 -18.38
C ILE A 335 -6.06 18.45 -18.76
N GLU A 336 -6.74 19.24 -17.93
CA GLU A 336 -7.00 20.64 -18.18
C GLU A 336 -5.72 21.48 -18.22
N LYS A 337 -4.78 21.25 -17.29
CA LYS A 337 -3.45 21.90 -17.30
C LYS A 337 -2.65 21.56 -18.55
N GLU A 338 -2.71 20.30 -19.01
CA GLU A 338 -2.06 19.89 -20.25
C GLU A 338 -2.72 20.53 -21.49
N CYS A 339 -4.05 20.65 -21.49
CA CYS A 339 -4.79 21.35 -22.55
C CYS A 339 -4.39 22.83 -22.63
N GLU A 340 -4.28 23.50 -21.48
CA GLU A 340 -3.80 24.88 -21.38
C GLU A 340 -2.41 25.04 -22.00
N ARG A 341 -1.48 24.15 -21.62
CA ARG A 341 -0.11 24.15 -22.13
C ARG A 341 -0.04 23.92 -23.64
N LEU A 342 -0.84 22.99 -24.16
CA LEU A 342 -0.88 22.68 -25.59
C LEU A 342 -1.50 23.83 -26.41
N ALA A 343 -2.59 24.43 -25.92
CA ALA A 343 -3.21 25.58 -26.55
C ALA A 343 -2.24 26.77 -26.61
N ALA A 344 -1.57 27.10 -25.50
CA ALA A 344 -0.58 28.17 -25.45
C ALA A 344 0.59 27.93 -26.41
N LYS A 345 1.06 26.68 -26.54
CA LYS A 345 2.14 26.31 -27.47
C LYS A 345 1.73 26.47 -28.93
N GLU A 346 0.51 26.06 -29.28
CA GLU A 346 0.02 26.13 -30.66
C GLU A 346 -0.20 27.58 -31.09
N VAL A 347 -0.80 28.41 -30.23
CA VAL A 347 -0.97 29.85 -30.46
C VAL A 347 0.38 30.53 -30.63
N ASN A 348 1.33 30.32 -29.72
CA ASN A 348 2.66 30.93 -29.81
C ASN A 348 3.42 30.51 -31.08
N ARG A 349 3.23 29.28 -31.55
CA ARG A 349 3.82 28.82 -32.82
C ARG A 349 3.20 29.56 -34.01
N GLN A 350 1.90 29.81 -33.98
CA GLN A 350 1.23 30.61 -35.01
C GLN A 350 1.72 32.06 -34.98
N THR A 351 1.85 32.67 -33.80
CA THR A 351 2.42 34.02 -33.64
C THR A 351 3.82 34.12 -34.27
N GLN A 352 4.72 33.17 -33.99
CA GLN A 352 6.07 33.15 -34.57
C GLN A 352 6.08 33.02 -36.09
N LEU A 353 5.12 32.26 -36.66
CA LEU A 353 4.97 32.13 -38.11
C LEU A 353 4.45 33.42 -38.75
N TRP A 354 3.51 34.10 -38.10
CA TRP A 354 2.97 35.39 -38.56
C TRP A 354 4.03 36.49 -38.51
N ASP A 355 4.78 36.59 -37.41
CA ASP A 355 5.90 37.54 -37.28
C ASP A 355 6.97 37.32 -38.37
N TYR A 356 7.25 36.05 -38.71
CA TYR A 356 8.18 35.70 -39.79
C TYR A 356 7.64 36.12 -41.17
N LEU A 357 6.37 35.85 -41.47
CA LEU A 357 5.74 36.19 -42.74
C LEU A 357 5.55 37.71 -42.95
N ASP A 358 5.25 38.45 -41.89
CA ASP A 358 5.18 39.92 -41.91
C ASP A 358 6.58 40.53 -42.10
N SER A 359 7.63 39.90 -41.57
CA SER A 359 9.01 40.35 -41.79
C SER A 359 9.52 40.11 -43.22
N GLU A 360 9.02 39.09 -43.93
CA GLU A 360 9.37 38.82 -45.34
C GLU A 360 8.56 39.68 -46.34
N THR A 361 7.36 40.14 -45.97
CA THR A 361 6.52 40.99 -46.84
C THR A 361 6.86 42.48 -46.76
N MET A 362 7.69 42.90 -45.80
CA MET A 362 8.24 44.27 -45.72
C MET A 362 9.62 44.46 -46.39
N VAL A 363 10.12 43.46 -47.14
CA VAL A 363 11.41 43.53 -47.87
C VAL A 363 11.24 43.88 -49.34
#